data_AF-A0A292YK21-F1
#
_entry.id   AF-A0A292YK21-F1
#
_cell.length_a   1.000
_cell.length_b   1.000
_cell.length_c   1.000
_cell.angle_alpha   90.00
_cell.angle_beta   90.00
_cell.angle_gamma   90.00
#
_symmetry.space_group_name_H-M   'P 1'
#
loop_
_entity.id
_entity.type
_entity.pdbx_description
1 polymer ?
#
loop_
_entity_poly.entity_id
_entity_poly.type
_entity_poly.pdbx_seq_one_letter_code
_entity_poly.pdbx_strand_id
1 'polypeptide(L)'
;MTRSLVERCREVIDFLNEKTAERLAHAEALLKARGKERLLHAIPFLQAELLMHQEVRTLWPYLLVIPESEEARYFCEKYNCKLDELGQVLQARIQEMNRFLDVIEKKLQKTYPPGSFWGAIRDELLAKICGEARKVLEG
;
A
#
# COMPACT_ATOMS: atom_id res chain seq x y z
N MET A 1 -0.75 -15.09 27.35
CA MET A 1 -1.49 -14.59 26.17
C MET A 1 -0.82 -13.36 25.56
N THR A 2 -0.52 -12.31 26.33
CA THR A 2 0.14 -11.08 25.82
C THR A 2 1.51 -11.29 25.16
N ARG A 3 2.35 -12.22 25.65
CA ARG A 3 3.65 -12.55 24.99
C ARG A 3 3.49 -13.02 23.54
N SER A 4 2.50 -13.86 23.26
CA SER A 4 2.24 -14.36 21.91
C SER A 4 1.70 -13.28 20.96
N LEU A 5 0.95 -12.29 21.48
CA LEU A 5 0.50 -11.14 20.68
C LEU A 5 1.65 -10.20 20.34
N VAL A 6 2.55 -9.94 21.28
CA VAL A 6 3.75 -9.12 21.07
C VAL A 6 4.67 -9.78 20.05
N GLU A 7 4.90 -11.09 20.15
CA GLU A 7 5.66 -11.85 19.15
C GLU A 7 5.05 -11.72 17.76
N ARG A 8 3.74 -11.89 17.63
CA ARG A 8 3.04 -11.73 16.35
C ARG A 8 3.13 -10.29 15.80
N CYS A 9 3.11 -9.28 16.66
CA CYS A 9 3.31 -7.89 16.24
C CYS A 9 4.73 -7.68 15.69
N ARG A 10 5.74 -8.26 16.33
CA ARG A 10 7.14 -8.18 15.87
C ARG A 10 7.34 -8.87 14.53
N GLU A 11 6.74 -10.04 14.32
CA GLU A 11 6.74 -10.72 13.02
C GLU A 11 6.19 -9.81 11.90
N VAL A 12 5.10 -9.09 12.15
CA VAL A 12 4.54 -8.17 11.17
C VAL A 12 5.42 -6.93 11.00
N ILE A 13 6.07 -6.43 12.05
CA ILE A 13 7.05 -5.33 11.94
C ILE A 13 8.21 -5.75 11.03
N ASP A 14 8.76 -6.95 11.23
CA ASP A 14 9.85 -7.48 10.41
C ASP A 14 9.41 -7.65 8.95
N PHE A 15 8.22 -8.25 8.73
CA PHE A 15 7.60 -8.34 7.40
C PHE A 15 7.44 -6.97 6.74
N LEU A 16 6.98 -5.95 7.49
CA LEU A 16 6.82 -4.60 6.94
C LEU A 16 8.16 -3.97 6.56
N ASN A 17 9.23 -4.25 7.31
CA ASN A 17 10.57 -3.76 6.99
C ASN A 17 11.08 -4.41 5.70
N GLU A 18 10.91 -5.72 5.54
CA GLU A 18 11.23 -6.44 4.30
C GLU A 18 10.42 -5.91 3.11
N LYS A 19 9.09 -5.79 3.26
CA LYS A 19 8.21 -5.25 2.21
C LYS A 19 8.46 -3.79 1.89
N THR A 20 9.00 -3.01 2.82
CA THR A 20 9.38 -1.62 2.53
C THR A 20 10.50 -1.57 1.48
N ALA A 21 11.48 -2.47 1.56
CA ALA A 21 12.55 -2.56 0.55
C ALA A 21 12.01 -2.98 -0.83
N GLU A 22 11.13 -3.98 -0.88
CA GLU A 22 10.45 -4.38 -2.13
C GLU A 22 9.63 -3.22 -2.72
N ARG A 23 8.84 -2.53 -1.87
CA ARG A 23 8.03 -1.38 -2.27
C ARG A 23 8.88 -0.26 -2.85
N LEU A 24 10.04 0.04 -2.26
CA LEU A 24 10.98 1.04 -2.76
C LEU A 24 11.52 0.66 -4.15
N ALA A 25 11.93 -0.59 -4.33
CA ALA A 25 12.39 -1.08 -5.63
C ALA A 25 11.30 -0.98 -6.71
N HIS A 26 10.05 -1.31 -6.37
CA HIS A 26 8.92 -1.15 -7.28
C HIS A 26 8.59 0.31 -7.58
N ALA A 27 8.68 1.20 -6.59
CA ALA A 27 8.50 2.64 -6.77
C ALA A 27 9.53 3.22 -7.74
N GLU A 28 10.81 2.87 -7.59
CA GLU A 28 11.85 3.28 -8.52
C GLU A 28 11.60 2.78 -9.94
N ALA A 29 11.27 1.50 -10.09
CA ALA A 29 11.01 0.91 -11.40
C ALA A 29 9.81 1.59 -12.08
N LEU A 30 8.74 1.88 -11.32
CA LEU A 30 7.57 2.60 -11.81
C LEU A 30 7.92 4.00 -12.32
N LEU A 31 8.72 4.77 -11.57
CA LEU A 31 9.08 6.13 -11.94
C LEU A 31 10.06 6.19 -13.12
N LYS A 32 10.93 5.18 -13.26
CA LYS A 32 11.85 5.03 -14.40
C LYS A 32 11.13 4.58 -15.68
N ALA A 33 10.05 3.80 -15.56
CA ALA A 33 9.28 3.28 -16.68
C ALA A 33 8.57 4.38 -17.49
N ARG A 34 8.31 4.10 -18.77
CA ARG A 34 7.64 5.02 -19.70
C ARG A 34 6.47 4.35 -20.42
N GLY A 35 5.49 5.15 -20.82
CA GLY A 35 4.35 4.69 -21.61
C GLY A 35 3.61 3.52 -20.95
N LYS A 36 3.37 2.45 -21.71
CA LYS A 36 2.60 1.28 -21.25
C LYS A 36 3.32 0.46 -20.17
N GLU A 37 4.66 0.52 -20.08
CA GLU A 37 5.43 -0.21 -19.07
C GLU A 37 5.13 0.29 -17.66
N ARG A 38 4.72 1.55 -17.49
CA ARG A 38 4.32 2.07 -16.17
C ARG A 38 3.19 1.28 -15.54
N LEU A 39 2.23 0.78 -16.32
CA LEU A 39 1.15 -0.06 -15.78
C LEU A 39 1.68 -1.40 -15.26
N LEU A 40 2.68 -1.98 -15.93
CA LEU A 40 3.29 -3.23 -15.50
C LEU A 40 4.02 -3.07 -14.16
N HIS A 41 4.67 -1.92 -13.95
CA HIS A 41 5.36 -1.62 -12.70
C HIS A 41 4.43 -1.07 -11.60
N ALA A 42 3.27 -0.53 -11.96
CA ALA A 42 2.27 -0.08 -10.99
C ALA A 42 1.65 -1.26 -10.21
N ILE A 43 1.41 -2.40 -10.88
CA ILE A 43 0.83 -3.60 -10.24
C ILE A 43 1.66 -4.09 -9.04
N PRO A 44 2.96 -4.43 -9.18
CA PRO A 44 3.74 -4.93 -8.04
C PRO A 44 3.92 -3.88 -6.94
N PHE A 45 3.99 -2.58 -7.28
CA PHE A 45 3.98 -1.51 -6.28
C PHE A 45 2.70 -1.51 -5.44
N LEU A 46 1.53 -1.55 -6.09
CA LEU A 46 0.23 -1.59 -5.41
C LEU A 46 0.01 -2.89 -4.63
N GLN A 47 0.50 -4.03 -5.14
CA GLN A 47 0.42 -5.32 -4.44
C GLN A 47 1.25 -5.32 -3.16
N ALA A 48 2.45 -4.74 -3.18
CA ALA A 48 3.27 -4.59 -1.98
C ALA A 48 2.57 -3.72 -0.91
N GLU A 49 2.05 -2.56 -1.29
CA GLU A 49 1.26 -1.68 -0.41
C GLU A 49 0.04 -2.41 0.17
N LEU A 50 -0.72 -3.11 -0.67
CA LEU A 50 -1.89 -3.87 -0.26
C LEU A 50 -1.55 -4.92 0.80
N LEU A 51 -0.52 -5.73 0.56
CA LEU A 51 -0.08 -6.77 1.48
C LEU A 51 0.35 -6.18 2.83
N MET A 52 1.13 -5.09 2.80
CA MET A 52 1.55 -4.38 4.02
C MET A 52 0.33 -3.93 4.85
N HIS A 53 -0.68 -3.35 4.21
CA HIS A 53 -1.88 -2.89 4.91
C HIS A 53 -2.73 -4.05 5.43
N GLN A 54 -2.85 -5.13 4.66
CA GLN A 54 -3.60 -6.33 5.07
C GLN A 54 -3.01 -6.96 6.33
N GLU A 55 -1.68 -7.13 6.39
CA GLU A 55 -1.02 -7.71 7.58
C GLU A 55 -1.29 -6.88 8.84
N VAL A 56 -1.14 -5.55 8.77
CA VAL A 56 -1.43 -4.68 9.93
C VAL A 56 -2.92 -4.72 10.29
N ARG A 57 -3.80 -4.81 9.29
CA ARG A 57 -5.25 -4.90 9.51
C ARG A 57 -5.64 -6.17 10.27
N THR A 58 -4.89 -7.27 10.11
CA THR A 58 -5.10 -8.48 10.91
C THR A 58 -4.73 -8.28 12.38
N LEU A 59 -3.78 -7.38 12.68
CA LEU A 59 -3.32 -7.11 14.04
C LEU A 59 -4.17 -6.10 14.80
N TRP A 60 -4.79 -5.15 14.09
CA TRP A 60 -5.49 -4.02 14.71
C TRP A 60 -6.42 -4.40 15.88
N PRO A 61 -7.29 -5.44 15.80
CA PRO A 61 -8.14 -5.81 16.92
C PRO A 61 -7.37 -6.18 18.20
N TYR A 62 -6.17 -6.75 18.06
CA TYR A 62 -5.32 -7.14 19.19
C TYR A 62 -4.56 -5.94 19.76
N LEU A 63 -4.14 -4.99 18.91
CA LEU A 63 -3.49 -3.77 19.36
C LEU A 63 -4.38 -2.94 20.30
N LEU A 64 -5.70 -2.97 20.10
CA LEU A 64 -6.67 -2.34 21.00
C LEU A 64 -6.66 -2.91 22.43
N VAL A 65 -6.16 -4.14 22.61
CA VAL A 65 -6.04 -4.80 23.92
C VAL A 65 -4.71 -4.47 24.61
N ILE A 66 -3.73 -3.96 23.85
CA ILE A 66 -2.39 -3.57 24.34
C ILE A 66 -2.03 -2.14 23.90
N PRO A 67 -2.87 -1.12 24.17
CA PRO A 67 -2.73 0.20 23.56
C PRO A 67 -1.43 0.94 23.93
N GLU A 68 -0.86 0.63 25.09
CA GLU A 68 0.38 1.25 25.60
C GLU A 68 1.66 0.53 25.12
N SER A 69 1.55 -0.50 24.29
CA SER A 69 2.72 -1.25 23.82
C SER A 69 3.55 -0.45 22.82
N GLU A 70 4.84 -0.77 22.74
CA GLU A 70 5.74 -0.17 21.73
C GLU A 70 5.29 -0.51 20.31
N GLU A 71 4.73 -1.70 20.11
CA GLU A 71 4.18 -2.13 18.82
C GLU A 71 2.96 -1.32 18.41
N ALA A 72 2.03 -1.04 19.34
CA ALA A 72 0.89 -0.18 19.08
C ALA A 72 1.34 1.23 18.65
N ARG A 73 2.34 1.79 19.34
CA ARG A 73 2.97 3.07 18.98
C ARG A 73 3.60 3.03 17.58
N TYR A 74 4.38 1.98 17.27
CA TYR A 74 5.01 1.80 15.96
C TYR A 74 3.98 1.86 14.82
N PHE A 75 2.86 1.14 14.94
CA PHE A 75 1.85 1.16 13.88
C PHE A 75 1.15 2.52 13.77
N CYS A 76 0.86 3.20 14.87
CA CYS A 76 0.29 4.54 14.85
C CYS A 76 1.22 5.56 14.18
N GLU A 77 2.52 5.50 14.49
CA GLU A 77 3.55 6.36 13.86
C GLU A 77 3.69 6.05 12.37
N LYS A 78 3.79 4.77 11.98
CA LYS A 78 3.93 4.35 10.58
C LYS A 78 2.76 4.81 9.71
N TYR A 79 1.56 4.82 10.26
CA TYR A 79 0.34 5.22 9.56
C TYR A 79 -0.09 6.67 9.82
N ASN A 80 0.67 7.40 10.66
CA ASN A 80 0.38 8.76 11.09
C ASN A 80 -1.08 8.94 11.53
N CYS A 81 -1.56 8.07 12.42
CA CYS A 81 -2.93 8.08 12.92
C CYS A 81 -2.99 7.67 14.39
N LYS A 82 -4.15 7.85 15.01
CA LYS A 82 -4.41 7.29 16.35
C LYS A 82 -4.78 5.81 16.25
N LEU A 83 -4.64 5.08 17.36
CA LEU A 83 -4.89 3.64 17.41
C LEU A 83 -6.36 3.26 17.14
N ASP A 84 -7.30 4.08 17.62
CA ASP A 84 -8.73 3.94 17.38
C ASP A 84 -9.11 4.17 15.92
N GLU A 85 -8.36 5.03 15.22
CA GLU A 85 -8.54 5.34 13.79
C GLU A 85 -7.83 4.33 12.86
N LEU A 86 -6.82 3.62 13.36
CA LEU A 86 -5.94 2.74 12.57
C LEU A 86 -6.72 1.73 11.71
N GLY A 87 -7.75 1.10 12.28
CA GLY A 87 -8.57 0.13 11.55
C GLY A 87 -9.29 0.73 10.34
N GLN A 88 -9.78 1.97 10.47
CA GLN A 88 -10.44 2.70 9.39
C GLN A 88 -9.44 3.15 8.33
N VAL A 89 -8.28 3.67 8.76
CA VAL A 89 -7.20 4.09 7.85
C VAL A 89 -6.74 2.91 6.99
N LEU A 90 -6.48 1.77 7.61
CA LEU A 90 -6.08 0.54 6.91
C LEU A 90 -7.15 0.07 5.93
N GLN A 91 -8.42 0.07 6.36
CA GLN A 91 -9.53 -0.34 5.50
C GLN A 91 -9.66 0.55 4.26
N ALA A 92 -9.53 1.88 4.43
CA ALA A 92 -9.58 2.82 3.33
C ALA A 92 -8.42 2.60 2.33
N ARG A 93 -7.20 2.38 2.83
CA ARG A 93 -6.03 2.08 1.99
C ARG A 93 -6.18 0.76 1.24
N ILE A 94 -6.63 -0.31 1.91
CA ILE A 94 -6.90 -1.61 1.28
C ILE A 94 -7.95 -1.48 0.18
N GLN A 95 -9.04 -0.74 0.40
CA GLN A 95 -10.07 -0.52 -0.61
C GLN A 95 -9.54 0.27 -1.81
N GLU A 96 -8.73 1.30 -1.56
CA GLU A 96 -8.09 2.09 -2.61
C GLU A 96 -7.16 1.23 -3.49
N MET A 97 -6.28 0.45 -2.87
CA MET A 97 -5.35 -0.43 -3.61
C MET A 97 -6.10 -1.48 -4.44
N ASN A 98 -7.10 -2.15 -3.85
CA ASN A 98 -7.93 -3.12 -4.57
C ASN A 98 -8.65 -2.48 -5.76
N ARG A 99 -9.20 -1.27 -5.58
CA ARG A 99 -9.84 -0.54 -6.68
C ARG A 99 -8.85 -0.23 -7.79
N PHE A 100 -7.63 0.20 -7.47
CA PHE A 100 -6.62 0.48 -8.48
C PHE A 100 -6.21 -0.77 -9.24
N LEU A 101 -5.94 -1.87 -8.54
CA LEU A 101 -5.62 -3.16 -9.15
C LEU A 101 -6.74 -3.65 -10.07
N ASP A 102 -7.99 -3.60 -9.62
CA ASP A 102 -9.15 -4.00 -10.42
C ASP A 102 -9.30 -3.18 -11.70
N VAL A 103 -9.12 -1.85 -11.60
CA VAL A 103 -9.15 -0.96 -12.76
C VAL A 103 -8.00 -1.29 -13.71
N ILE A 104 -6.79 -1.50 -13.20
CA ILE A 104 -5.64 -1.84 -14.05
C ILE A 104 -5.89 -3.14 -14.80
N GLU A 105 -6.23 -4.22 -14.08
CA GLU A 105 -6.42 -5.56 -14.63
C GLU A 105 -7.61 -5.63 -15.61
N LYS A 106 -8.77 -5.11 -15.23
CA LYS A 106 -10.00 -5.27 -16.03
C LYS A 106 -10.17 -4.19 -17.08
N LYS A 107 -9.68 -2.99 -16.83
CA LYS A 107 -9.99 -1.80 -17.65
C LYS A 107 -8.78 -1.19 -18.33
N LEU A 108 -7.53 -1.41 -17.91
CA LEU A 108 -6.39 -0.67 -18.49
C LEU A 108 -5.33 -1.55 -19.16
N GLN A 109 -5.42 -2.88 -19.04
CA GLN A 109 -4.60 -3.80 -19.85
C GLN A 109 -4.93 -3.77 -21.34
N LYS A 110 -6.11 -3.25 -21.72
CA LYS A 110 -6.50 -3.10 -23.13
C LYS A 110 -5.80 -1.90 -23.77
N THR A 111 -5.51 -1.99 -25.07
CA THR A 111 -5.03 -0.83 -25.82
C THR A 111 -6.20 0.07 -26.18
N TYR A 112 -6.11 1.32 -25.73
CA TYR A 112 -7.11 2.35 -26.02
C TYR A 112 -6.57 3.35 -27.04
N PRO A 113 -7.42 3.85 -27.96
CA PRO A 113 -7.02 4.91 -28.87
C PRO A 113 -6.68 6.21 -28.10
N PRO A 114 -5.77 7.04 -28.65
CA PRO A 114 -5.47 8.36 -28.10
C PRO A 114 -6.75 9.20 -27.95
N GLY A 115 -6.87 9.96 -26.86
CA GLY A 115 -8.04 10.81 -26.60
C GLY A 115 -9.30 10.09 -26.13
N SER A 116 -9.26 8.76 -25.95
CA SER A 116 -10.39 8.03 -25.36
C SER A 116 -10.54 8.29 -23.86
N PHE A 117 -11.78 8.19 -23.38
CA PHE A 117 -12.11 8.28 -21.95
C PHE A 117 -11.23 7.37 -21.07
N TRP A 118 -11.07 6.10 -21.46
CA TRP A 118 -10.23 5.15 -20.71
C TRP A 118 -8.74 5.47 -20.79
N GLY A 119 -8.28 6.12 -21.86
CA GLY A 119 -6.93 6.68 -21.93
C GLY A 119 -6.72 7.77 -20.87
N ALA A 120 -7.65 8.70 -20.73
CA ALA A 120 -7.59 9.76 -19.72
C ALA A 120 -7.62 9.20 -18.29
N ILE A 121 -8.52 8.26 -18.01
CA ILE A 121 -8.61 7.58 -16.69
C ILE A 121 -7.32 6.84 -16.35
N ARG A 122 -6.69 6.17 -17.33
CA ARG A 122 -5.39 5.53 -17.14
C ARG A 122 -4.33 6.53 -16.72
N ASP A 123 -4.25 7.65 -17.43
CA ASP A 123 -3.19 8.62 -17.24
C ASP A 123 -3.35 9.34 -15.88
N GLU A 124 -4.60 9.63 -15.47
CA GLU A 124 -4.92 10.16 -14.14
C GLU A 124 -4.57 9.17 -13.02
N LEU A 125 -4.96 7.90 -13.18
CA LEU A 125 -4.64 6.86 -12.21
C LEU A 125 -3.12 6.67 -12.07
N LEU A 126 -2.41 6.59 -13.19
CA LEU A 126 -0.95 6.49 -13.19
C LEU A 126 -0.30 7.72 -12.55
N ALA A 127 -0.81 8.93 -12.80
CA ALA A 127 -0.29 10.13 -12.15
C ALA A 127 -0.45 10.04 -10.63
N LYS A 128 -1.60 9.56 -10.14
CA LYS A 128 -1.83 9.34 -8.71
C LYS A 128 -0.88 8.30 -8.12
N ILE A 129 -0.74 7.14 -8.75
CA ILE A 129 0.17 6.07 -8.27
C ILE A 129 1.62 6.54 -8.28
N CYS A 130 2.07 7.21 -9.34
CA CYS A 130 3.40 7.80 -9.41
C CYS A 130 3.62 8.89 -8.33
N GLY A 131 2.58 9.65 -7.98
CA GLY A 131 2.63 10.60 -6.87
C GLY A 131 2.89 9.92 -5.53
N GLU A 132 2.20 8.82 -5.24
CA GLU A 132 2.43 8.03 -4.02
C GLU A 132 3.81 7.35 -4.05
N ALA A 133 4.22 6.75 -5.16
CA ALA A 133 5.54 6.15 -5.32
C ALA A 133 6.67 7.16 -5.08
N ARG A 134 6.49 8.42 -5.52
CA ARG A 134 7.45 9.49 -5.26
C ARG A 134 7.55 9.82 -3.77
N LYS A 135 6.41 9.97 -3.07
CA LYS A 135 6.39 10.20 -1.62
C LYS A 135 7.10 9.10 -0.85
N VAL A 136 7.00 7.85 -1.32
CA VAL A 136 7.69 6.70 -0.70
C VAL A 136 9.20 6.81 -0.83
N LEU A 137 9.73 7.37 -1.93
CA LEU A 137 11.18 7.55 -2.13
C LEU A 137 11.72 8.84 -1.51
N GLU A 138 10.88 9.86 -1.35
CA GLU A 138 11.21 11.12 -0.67
C GLU A 138 11.09 11.02 0.85
N GLY A 139 10.58 9.89 1.35
CA GLY A 139 10.36 9.59 2.77
C GLY A 139 11.62 9.55 3.61
#